data_AF-A0A0D0TDG0-F1
#
_entry.id   AF-A0A0D0TDG0-F1
#
_cell.length_a   1.000
_cell.length_b   1.000
_cell.length_c   1.000
_cell.angle_alpha   90.00
_cell.angle_beta   90.00
_cell.angle_gamma   90.00
#
_symmetry.space_group_name_H-M   'P 1'
#
loop_
_entity.id
_entity.type
_entity.pdbx_description
1 polymer ?
#
loop_
_entity_poly.entity_id
_entity_poly.type
_entity_poly.pdbx_seq_one_letter_code
_entity_poly.pdbx_strand_id
1 'polypeptide(L)'
;MKPIDERKNRLIKVGQVTGSPGYVIVDSSKIAVHLESGVVYFELMTESENFKIIAHSASLTNVTVDVSVSLSHVLAAVEAVFVNSPLCDRVEVLLPEPVNAQLCALGIAVFQNEKCYVRAEMFWQLSMPWCSKGAINSYPLCYTGSDQYPIPVRPRQPAGDVYARYIPWLEKTLSFKVVDVDRDLTQFNRWMNDPRVSFFWEEEGDLEYHRAFLETQLADSRVTPLIGFFDSQAFGYFEVYWAKEDRLAPFCQATDFDRGFHLLVGEEAFRGRQWLEAWYPSLLHFMFLDDVRTQRVMAEPRADNERLLRCSEMLGLEKLKEFDFPHKRAALISITRTKFFGRAQQLSGRRF
;
A
#
# COMPACT_ATOMS: atom_id res chain seq x y z
N MET A 1 -2.06 1.11 -37.96
CA MET A 1 -1.92 0.74 -36.54
C MET A 1 -3.02 -0.27 -36.22
N LYS A 2 -2.72 -1.46 -35.71
CA LYS A 2 -3.80 -2.38 -35.30
C LYS A 2 -4.48 -1.79 -34.05
N PRO A 3 -5.83 -1.78 -33.98
CA PRO A 3 -6.54 -1.37 -32.77
C PRO A 3 -6.16 -2.27 -31.59
N ILE A 4 -6.01 -1.66 -30.42
CA ILE A 4 -5.79 -2.35 -29.15
C ILE A 4 -7.07 -3.14 -28.81
N ASP A 5 -7.01 -4.47 -28.76
CA ASP A 5 -8.16 -5.34 -28.46
C ASP A 5 -8.36 -5.49 -26.94
N GLU A 6 -9.30 -4.74 -26.39
CA GLU A 6 -9.61 -4.70 -24.95
C GLU A 6 -9.93 -6.07 -24.32
N ARG A 7 -10.35 -7.08 -25.10
CA ARG A 7 -10.71 -8.40 -24.55
C ARG A 7 -9.52 -9.33 -24.32
N LYS A 8 -8.36 -9.06 -24.95
CA LYS A 8 -7.11 -9.81 -24.73
C LYS A 8 -6.13 -9.08 -23.82
N ASN A 9 -6.37 -7.80 -23.55
CA ASN A 9 -5.44 -6.94 -22.84
C ASN A 9 -5.73 -6.88 -21.34
N ARG A 10 -4.68 -6.64 -20.55
CA ARG A 10 -4.82 -6.50 -19.09
C ARG A 10 -5.10 -5.05 -18.75
N LEU A 11 -6.28 -4.80 -18.20
CA LEU A 11 -6.68 -3.51 -17.65
C LEU A 11 -6.17 -3.38 -16.21
N ILE A 12 -5.39 -2.34 -15.94
CA ILE A 12 -4.92 -1.98 -14.60
C ILE A 12 -5.48 -0.61 -14.26
N LYS A 13 -6.32 -0.52 -13.23
CA LYS A 13 -6.75 0.78 -12.72
C LYS A 13 -5.59 1.40 -11.93
N VAL A 14 -5.35 2.70 -12.08
CA VAL A 14 -4.28 3.44 -11.40
C VAL A 14 -4.81 4.72 -10.74
N GLY A 15 -4.04 5.28 -9.81
CA GLY A 15 -4.27 6.63 -9.27
C GLY A 15 -5.56 6.80 -8.45
N GLN A 16 -6.06 5.74 -7.82
CA GLN A 16 -7.36 5.77 -7.13
C GLN A 16 -7.41 6.75 -5.96
N VAL A 17 -6.30 7.02 -5.27
CA VAL A 17 -6.24 7.99 -4.17
C VAL A 17 -5.68 9.34 -4.60
N THR A 18 -4.85 9.37 -5.63
CA THR A 18 -4.04 10.55 -5.99
C THR A 18 -4.79 11.60 -6.80
N GLY A 19 -6.10 11.42 -7.01
CA GLY A 19 -6.93 12.33 -7.79
C GLY A 19 -6.60 12.30 -9.29
N SER A 20 -5.85 11.30 -9.75
CA SER A 20 -5.64 11.02 -11.18
C SER A 20 -6.15 9.61 -11.50
N PRO A 21 -7.43 9.30 -11.22
CA PRO A 21 -7.98 7.99 -11.52
C PRO A 21 -7.87 7.74 -13.02
N GLY A 22 -7.40 6.55 -13.35
CA GLY A 22 -7.21 6.18 -14.74
C GLY A 22 -7.11 4.68 -14.90
N TYR A 23 -6.81 4.28 -16.11
CA TYR A 23 -6.52 2.89 -16.40
C TYR A 23 -5.40 2.78 -17.43
N VAL A 24 -4.72 1.64 -17.36
CA VAL A 24 -3.63 1.28 -18.23
C VAL A 24 -4.02 0.02 -18.97
N ILE A 25 -3.88 0.05 -20.30
CA ILE A 25 -4.04 -1.11 -21.16
C ILE A 25 -2.65 -1.56 -21.58
N VAL A 26 -2.30 -2.80 -21.24
CA VAL A 26 -1.02 -3.41 -21.61
C VAL A 26 -1.24 -4.47 -22.67
N ASP A 27 -0.55 -4.31 -23.79
CA ASP A 27 -0.36 -5.29 -24.87
C ASP A 27 1.13 -5.72 -24.92
N SER A 28 1.45 -6.69 -25.75
CA SER A 28 2.79 -7.28 -25.95
C SER A 28 3.89 -6.29 -26.31
N SER A 29 3.58 -5.16 -26.95
CA SER A 29 4.56 -4.15 -27.38
C SER A 29 4.17 -2.71 -27.06
N LYS A 30 3.04 -2.49 -26.38
CA LYS A 30 2.50 -1.15 -26.11
C LYS A 30 1.82 -1.05 -24.76
N ILE A 31 1.92 0.14 -24.16
CA ILE A 31 1.12 0.58 -23.02
C ILE A 31 0.33 1.81 -23.44
N ALA A 32 -0.99 1.77 -23.28
CA ALA A 32 -1.83 2.96 -23.36
C ALA A 32 -2.23 3.37 -21.94
N VAL A 33 -1.86 4.57 -21.53
CA VAL A 33 -2.22 5.13 -20.23
C VAL A 33 -3.32 6.17 -20.44
N HIS A 34 -4.47 5.94 -19.84
CA HIS A 34 -5.65 6.80 -19.90
C HIS A 34 -5.85 7.48 -18.55
N LEU A 35 -5.52 8.76 -18.47
CA LEU A 35 -5.78 9.62 -17.30
C LEU A 35 -6.79 10.72 -17.69
N GLU A 36 -7.30 11.46 -16.71
CA GLU A 36 -8.16 12.64 -16.96
C GLU A 36 -7.45 13.71 -17.82
N SER A 37 -6.12 13.81 -17.70
CA SER A 37 -5.29 14.74 -18.47
C SER A 37 -5.05 14.35 -19.93
N GLY A 38 -5.47 13.15 -20.33
CA GLY A 38 -5.32 12.67 -21.71
C GLY A 38 -4.87 11.21 -21.79
N VAL A 39 -4.57 10.79 -23.03
CA VAL A 39 -4.05 9.45 -23.32
C VAL A 39 -2.63 9.56 -23.84
N VAL A 40 -1.72 8.81 -23.22
CA VAL A 40 -0.32 8.71 -23.65
C VAL A 40 0.00 7.26 -24.00
N TYR A 41 0.70 7.06 -25.11
CA TYR A 41 1.13 5.76 -25.57
C TYR A 41 2.63 5.59 -25.34
N PHE A 42 3.00 4.42 -24.83
CA PHE A 42 4.37 3.99 -24.68
C PHE A 42 4.61 2.71 -25.49
N GLU A 43 5.80 2.60 -26.08
CA GLU A 43 6.29 1.35 -26.64
C GLU A 43 7.03 0.56 -25.58
N LEU A 44 6.76 -0.74 -25.56
CA LEU A 44 7.44 -1.74 -24.76
C LEU A 44 8.36 -2.55 -25.65
N MET A 45 9.64 -2.55 -25.32
CA MET A 45 10.65 -3.39 -25.95
C MET A 45 11.19 -4.37 -24.92
N THR A 46 11.20 -5.65 -25.25
CA THR A 46 11.73 -6.72 -24.40
C THR A 46 13.02 -7.25 -25.02
N GLU A 47 14.17 -6.89 -24.44
CA GLU A 47 15.47 -7.48 -24.82
C GLU A 47 15.88 -8.46 -23.72
N SER A 48 15.64 -9.76 -23.95
CA SER A 48 16.19 -10.90 -23.19
C SER A 48 16.38 -10.68 -21.67
N GLU A 49 15.32 -10.22 -20.99
CA GLU A 49 15.21 -9.94 -19.53
C GLU A 49 15.39 -8.48 -19.05
N ASN A 50 15.61 -7.51 -19.95
CA ASN A 50 15.50 -6.06 -19.64
C ASN A 50 14.34 -5.41 -20.43
N PHE A 51 13.49 -4.65 -19.73
CA PHE A 51 12.36 -3.93 -20.31
C PHE A 51 12.73 -2.48 -20.63
N LYS A 52 12.32 -1.99 -21.80
CA LYS A 52 12.49 -0.59 -22.19
C LYS A 52 11.15 0.06 -22.51
N ILE A 53 10.90 1.23 -21.91
CA ILE A 53 9.72 2.07 -22.14
C ILE A 53 10.15 3.31 -22.94
N ILE A 54 9.46 3.56 -24.06
CA ILE A 54 9.66 4.73 -24.91
C ILE A 54 8.33 5.47 -25.06
N ALA A 55 8.29 6.76 -24.74
CA ALA A 55 7.08 7.58 -24.91
C ALA A 55 6.93 8.07 -26.36
N HIS A 56 5.72 8.00 -26.92
CA HIS A 56 5.38 8.62 -28.20
C HIS A 56 4.37 9.75 -28.00
N SER A 57 4.64 10.94 -28.58
CA SER A 57 3.59 11.94 -28.77
C SER A 57 2.73 11.48 -29.94
N ALA A 58 1.43 11.28 -29.71
CA ALA A 58 0.54 10.82 -30.76
C ALA A 58 0.36 11.92 -31.83
N SER A 59 0.97 11.74 -33.00
CA SER A 59 0.46 12.33 -34.25
C SER A 59 -0.08 11.20 -35.12
N LEU A 60 -1.35 10.88 -34.92
CA LEU A 60 -2.12 10.09 -35.88
C LEU A 60 -3.38 10.90 -36.19
N THR A 61 -3.32 11.58 -37.34
CA THR A 61 -4.36 12.40 -37.99
C THR A 61 -4.78 13.70 -37.27
N ASN A 62 -4.14 14.82 -37.67
CA ASN A 62 -4.58 16.22 -37.59
C ASN A 62 -5.68 16.62 -36.58
N VAL A 63 -5.39 16.49 -35.28
CA VAL A 63 -5.70 17.50 -34.24
C VAL A 63 -4.61 17.35 -33.19
N THR A 64 -3.62 18.25 -33.18
CA THR A 64 -2.61 18.31 -32.10
C THR A 64 -3.28 18.85 -30.85
N VAL A 65 -3.84 17.97 -30.03
CA VAL A 65 -4.02 18.26 -28.61
C VAL A 65 -2.65 18.02 -27.98
N ASP A 66 -2.10 19.06 -27.35
CA ASP A 66 -0.78 19.09 -26.73
C ASP A 66 -0.73 18.18 -25.50
N VAL A 67 -0.76 16.85 -25.68
CA VAL A 67 -0.62 15.91 -24.58
C VAL A 67 0.87 15.66 -24.35
N SER A 68 1.51 16.57 -23.62
CA SER A 68 2.85 16.34 -23.09
C SER A 68 2.84 15.17 -22.10
N VAL A 69 3.86 14.30 -22.17
CA VAL A 69 3.98 13.17 -21.24
C VAL A 69 4.22 13.71 -19.83
N SER A 70 3.24 13.51 -18.94
CA SER A 70 3.36 13.90 -17.54
C SER A 70 3.97 12.78 -16.70
N LEU A 71 4.52 13.15 -15.54
CA LEU A 71 5.03 12.20 -14.55
C LEU A 71 3.99 11.14 -14.15
N SER A 72 2.72 11.51 -13.99
CA SER A 72 1.64 10.56 -13.66
C SER A 72 1.44 9.50 -14.73
N HIS A 73 1.56 9.86 -16.02
CA HIS A 73 1.46 8.87 -17.10
C HIS A 73 2.61 7.86 -17.03
N VAL A 74 3.82 8.33 -16.73
CA VAL A 74 5.01 7.48 -16.61
C VAL A 74 4.91 6.57 -15.39
N LEU A 75 4.51 7.09 -14.22
CA LEU A 75 4.34 6.28 -13.01
C LEU A 75 3.29 5.17 -13.23
N ALA A 76 2.18 5.49 -13.90
CA ALA A 76 1.16 4.51 -14.26
C ALA A 76 1.67 3.44 -15.25
N ALA A 77 2.47 3.83 -16.26
CA ALA A 77 3.08 2.89 -17.19
C ALA A 77 4.07 1.95 -16.47
N VAL A 78 4.91 2.50 -15.59
CA VAL A 78 5.88 1.73 -14.79
C VAL A 78 5.17 0.78 -13.82
N GLU A 79 4.12 1.24 -13.12
CA GLU A 79 3.27 0.39 -12.28
C GLU A 79 2.76 -0.80 -13.09
N ALA A 80 2.20 -0.52 -14.28
CA ALA A 80 1.66 -1.55 -15.14
C ALA A 80 2.71 -2.59 -15.59
N VAL A 81 3.96 -2.17 -15.84
CA VAL A 81 5.05 -3.12 -16.13
C VAL A 81 5.35 -4.02 -14.93
N PHE A 82 5.58 -3.46 -13.75
CA PHE A 82 5.94 -4.27 -12.57
C PHE A 82 4.79 -5.16 -12.09
N VAL A 83 3.55 -4.72 -12.26
CA VAL A 83 2.35 -5.53 -11.98
C VAL A 83 2.26 -6.73 -12.93
N ASN A 84 2.55 -6.55 -14.22
CA ASN A 84 2.44 -7.61 -15.23
C ASN A 84 3.64 -8.55 -15.28
N SER A 85 4.82 -8.05 -14.90
CA SER A 85 6.10 -8.75 -14.93
C SER A 85 6.73 -8.75 -13.53
N PRO A 86 6.25 -9.59 -12.59
CA PRO A 86 6.72 -9.55 -11.19
C PRO A 86 8.21 -9.84 -11.01
N LEU A 87 8.80 -10.61 -11.93
CA LEU A 87 10.23 -10.94 -11.91
C LEU A 87 11.11 -9.81 -12.45
N CYS A 88 10.51 -8.77 -13.04
CA CYS A 88 11.21 -7.59 -13.52
C CYS A 88 11.68 -6.74 -12.33
N ASP A 89 12.98 -6.58 -12.18
CA ASP A 89 13.58 -5.79 -11.10
C ASP A 89 13.84 -4.33 -11.51
N ARG A 90 13.84 -4.02 -12.81
CA ARG A 90 14.05 -2.67 -13.35
C ARG A 90 13.49 -2.48 -14.76
N VAL A 91 13.22 -1.22 -15.10
CA VAL A 91 12.79 -0.80 -16.43
C VAL A 91 13.68 0.33 -16.91
N GLU A 92 14.28 0.19 -18.10
CA GLU A 92 14.93 1.28 -18.83
C GLU A 92 13.87 2.27 -19.29
N VAL A 93 14.00 3.53 -18.88
CA VAL A 93 13.09 4.61 -19.29
C VAL A 93 13.81 5.55 -20.25
N LEU A 94 13.27 5.71 -21.44
CA LEU A 94 13.73 6.68 -22.43
C LEU A 94 12.65 7.75 -22.60
N LEU A 95 12.75 8.80 -21.79
CA LEU A 95 11.76 9.87 -21.71
C LEU A 95 12.41 11.23 -22.00
N PRO A 96 11.64 12.21 -22.51
CA PRO A 96 12.14 13.57 -22.69
C PRO A 96 12.36 14.28 -21.34
N GLU A 97 13.25 15.27 -21.31
CA GLU A 97 13.28 16.23 -20.20
C GLU A 97 11.99 17.08 -20.17
N PRO A 98 11.51 17.52 -18.98
CA PRO A 98 12.12 17.37 -17.66
C PRO A 98 11.75 16.07 -16.92
N VAL A 99 11.11 15.10 -17.57
CA VAL A 99 10.51 13.93 -16.89
C VAL A 99 11.59 13.01 -16.30
N ASN A 100 12.72 12.81 -16.99
CA ASN A 100 13.85 12.06 -16.41
C ASN A 100 14.36 12.71 -15.13
N ALA A 101 14.59 14.02 -15.14
CA ALA A 101 15.01 14.76 -13.95
C ALA A 101 13.99 14.63 -12.81
N GLN A 102 12.69 14.63 -13.12
CA GLN A 102 11.64 14.41 -12.12
C GLN A 102 11.69 13.00 -11.51
N LEU A 103 11.90 11.94 -12.30
CA LEU A 103 12.03 10.58 -11.78
C LEU A 103 13.25 10.43 -10.87
N CYS A 104 14.36 11.09 -11.21
CA CYS A 104 15.56 11.11 -10.37
C CYS A 104 15.34 11.93 -9.09
N ALA A 105 14.63 13.06 -9.17
CA ALA A 105 14.27 13.86 -8.00
C ALA A 105 13.35 13.10 -7.04
N LEU A 106 12.50 12.21 -7.55
CA LEU A 106 11.71 11.27 -6.75
C LEU A 106 12.54 10.12 -6.15
N GLY A 107 13.81 9.97 -6.54
CA GLY A 107 14.69 8.90 -6.05
C GLY A 107 14.35 7.50 -6.56
N ILE A 108 13.52 7.39 -7.61
CA ILE A 108 13.10 6.09 -8.17
C ILE A 108 13.89 5.68 -9.40
N ALA A 109 14.61 6.63 -10.01
CA ALA A 109 15.42 6.41 -11.20
C ALA A 109 16.92 6.59 -10.94
N VAL A 110 17.73 5.68 -11.48
CA VAL A 110 19.19 5.68 -11.40
C VAL A 110 19.81 5.73 -12.80
N PHE A 111 20.89 6.51 -12.93
CA PHE A 111 21.70 6.54 -14.14
C PHE A 111 22.83 5.51 -14.04
N GLN A 112 22.93 4.62 -15.02
CA GLN A 112 24.00 3.64 -15.14
C GLN A 112 24.34 3.44 -16.61
N ASN A 113 25.62 3.62 -16.98
CA ASN A 113 26.11 3.45 -18.36
C ASN A 113 25.30 4.25 -19.39
N GLU A 114 25.09 5.56 -19.15
CA GLU A 114 24.30 6.46 -20.02
C GLU A 114 22.81 6.08 -20.20
N LYS A 115 22.32 5.14 -19.39
CA LYS A 115 20.91 4.72 -19.39
C LYS A 115 20.25 5.04 -18.05
N CYS A 116 18.97 5.42 -18.11
CA CYS A 116 18.14 5.69 -16.95
C CYS A 116 17.25 4.48 -16.65
N TYR A 117 17.29 3.99 -15.41
CA TYR A 117 16.50 2.84 -14.98
C TYR A 117 15.63 3.18 -13.79
N VAL A 118 14.35 2.83 -13.85
CA VAL A 118 13.49 2.76 -12.66
C VAL A 118 13.60 1.36 -12.07
N ARG A 119 13.99 1.24 -10.80
CA ARG A 119 14.09 -0.06 -10.11
C ARG A 119 12.79 -0.36 -9.37
N ALA A 120 12.31 -1.60 -9.44
CA ALA A 120 11.09 -2.04 -8.78
C ALA A 120 11.14 -1.73 -7.27
N GLU A 121 12.22 -2.12 -6.59
CA GLU A 121 12.39 -1.89 -5.16
C GLU A 121 12.32 -0.41 -4.76
N MET A 122 12.68 0.52 -5.66
CA MET A 122 12.63 1.96 -5.42
C MET A 122 11.24 2.50 -5.75
N PHE A 123 10.66 2.07 -6.86
CA PHE A 123 9.32 2.47 -7.31
C PHE A 123 8.25 2.14 -6.28
N TRP A 124 8.25 0.92 -5.74
CA TRP A 124 7.29 0.51 -4.70
C TRP A 124 7.49 1.24 -3.37
N GLN A 125 8.57 2.01 -3.19
CA GLN A 125 8.76 2.83 -2.00
C GLN A 125 8.23 4.26 -2.14
N LEU A 126 7.76 4.64 -3.32
CA LEU A 126 7.14 5.93 -3.56
C LEU A 126 5.75 5.96 -2.92
N SER A 127 5.42 7.00 -2.17
CA SER A 127 4.10 7.13 -1.53
C SER A 127 2.98 7.34 -2.57
N MET A 128 3.24 8.14 -3.60
CA MET A 128 2.44 8.14 -4.83
C MET A 128 2.79 6.89 -5.65
N PRO A 129 1.87 6.20 -6.33
CA PRO A 129 0.49 6.55 -6.61
C PRO A 129 -0.54 6.02 -5.59
N TRP A 130 -0.12 5.46 -4.45
CA TRP A 130 -1.04 4.71 -3.58
C TRP A 130 -1.58 5.51 -2.39
N CYS A 131 -0.81 6.47 -1.86
CA CYS A 131 -1.15 7.23 -0.65
C CYS A 131 -1.62 8.67 -0.95
N SER A 132 -2.52 9.20 -0.10
CA SER A 132 -3.08 10.56 -0.23
C SER A 132 -2.12 11.69 0.18
N LYS A 133 -1.07 11.37 0.94
CA LYS A 133 -0.10 12.36 1.47
C LYS A 133 0.84 12.96 0.40
N GLY A 134 0.69 12.61 -0.88
CA GLY A 134 1.53 13.14 -1.97
C GLY A 134 2.89 12.44 -2.10
N ALA A 135 3.76 12.96 -2.97
CA ALA A 135 5.00 12.30 -3.41
C ALA A 135 6.15 12.33 -2.40
N ILE A 136 6.16 13.31 -1.49
CA ILE A 136 7.22 13.48 -0.49
C ILE A 136 6.58 13.40 0.89
N ASN A 137 6.71 12.24 1.52
CA ASN A 137 6.29 12.01 2.90
C ASN A 137 7.51 12.03 3.84
N SER A 138 8.35 13.05 3.67
CA SER A 138 9.57 13.24 4.44
C SER A 138 9.29 14.12 5.65
N TYR A 139 8.75 13.53 6.71
CA TYR A 139 8.61 14.24 7.98
C TYR A 139 9.99 14.30 8.68
N PRO A 140 10.56 15.49 8.91
CA PRO A 140 11.88 15.61 9.52
C PRO A 140 11.94 14.97 10.90
N LEU A 141 13.10 14.41 11.26
CA LEU A 141 13.30 13.87 12.60
C LEU A 141 13.41 15.03 13.60
N CYS A 142 12.42 15.13 14.47
CA CYS A 142 12.44 15.99 15.64
C CYS A 142 11.78 15.26 16.81
N TYR A 143 12.09 15.71 18.02
CA TYR A 143 11.62 15.10 19.27
C TYR A 143 10.93 16.12 20.15
N THR A 144 9.99 15.65 20.95
CA THR A 144 9.32 16.35 22.04
C THR A 144 9.45 15.54 23.33
N GLY A 145 8.91 16.02 24.44
CA GLY A 145 9.07 15.38 25.75
C GLY A 145 10.33 15.84 26.46
N SER A 146 10.81 15.04 27.41
CA SER A 146 12.05 15.31 28.15
C SER A 146 13.23 14.54 27.56
N ASP A 147 14.45 14.95 27.88
CA ASP A 147 15.67 14.26 27.42
C ASP A 147 15.73 12.78 27.85
N GLN A 148 15.07 12.43 28.95
CA GLN A 148 15.00 11.06 29.46
C GLN A 148 13.98 10.20 28.70
N TYR A 149 12.94 10.83 28.13
CA TYR A 149 11.87 10.17 27.40
C TYR A 149 11.53 10.94 26.11
N PRO A 150 12.45 10.96 25.13
CA PRO A 150 12.22 11.65 23.88
C PRO A 150 11.12 10.93 23.08
N ILE A 151 10.11 11.69 22.69
CA ILE A 151 8.99 11.23 21.86
C ILE A 151 9.18 11.81 20.47
N PRO A 152 9.38 10.98 19.43
CA PRO A 152 9.52 11.47 18.07
C PRO A 152 8.25 12.19 17.63
N VAL A 153 8.39 13.34 16.99
CA VAL A 153 7.25 14.02 16.37
C VAL A 153 6.91 13.33 15.06
N ARG A 154 5.61 13.11 14.88
CA ARG A 154 5.04 12.36 13.77
C ARG A 154 4.01 13.23 13.06
N PRO A 155 3.71 12.94 11.78
CA PRO A 155 2.64 13.63 11.08
C PRO A 155 1.32 13.55 11.86
N ARG A 156 0.49 14.59 11.73
CA ARG A 156 -0.89 14.53 12.25
C ARG A 156 -1.62 13.36 11.60
N GLN A 157 -2.57 12.80 12.35
CA GLN A 157 -3.43 11.75 11.85
C GLN A 157 -4.13 12.22 10.57
N PRO A 158 -4.08 11.44 9.48
CA PRO A 158 -4.79 11.78 8.25
C PRO A 158 -6.31 11.65 8.44
N ALA A 159 -7.07 12.10 7.44
CA ALA A 159 -8.51 11.90 7.37
C ALA A 159 -8.88 11.36 5.97
N GLY A 160 -10.00 10.65 5.86
CA GLY A 160 -10.48 10.10 4.60
C GLY A 160 -9.61 8.96 4.06
N ASP A 161 -9.46 8.87 2.74
CA ASP A 161 -8.65 7.84 2.08
C ASP A 161 -7.15 8.03 2.36
N VAL A 162 -6.47 6.95 2.78
CA VAL A 162 -5.03 6.97 3.07
C VAL A 162 -4.21 6.07 2.14
N TYR A 163 -4.86 5.06 1.56
CA TYR A 163 -4.22 4.11 0.68
C TYR A 163 -5.25 3.48 -0.27
N ALA A 164 -4.90 3.26 -1.53
CA ALA A 164 -5.60 2.32 -2.38
C ALA A 164 -4.68 1.68 -3.42
N ARG A 165 -5.05 0.47 -3.82
CA ARG A 165 -4.38 -0.28 -4.89
C ARG A 165 -5.39 -1.16 -5.61
N TYR A 166 -5.31 -1.17 -6.93
CA TYR A 166 -6.03 -2.17 -7.72
C TYR A 166 -5.33 -3.53 -7.62
N ILE A 167 -6.10 -4.59 -7.38
CA ILE A 167 -5.63 -5.97 -7.27
C ILE A 167 -6.08 -6.72 -8.54
N PRO A 168 -5.22 -6.86 -9.58
CA PRO A 168 -5.67 -7.32 -10.89
C PRO A 168 -6.30 -8.72 -10.88
N TRP A 169 -5.75 -9.65 -10.10
CA TRP A 169 -6.24 -11.03 -10.01
C TRP A 169 -7.52 -11.17 -9.16
N LEU A 170 -7.91 -10.14 -8.40
CA LEU A 170 -9.24 -10.04 -7.78
C LEU A 170 -10.21 -9.19 -8.60
N GLU A 171 -9.69 -8.40 -9.55
CA GLU A 171 -10.42 -7.36 -10.26
C GLU A 171 -11.10 -6.34 -9.33
N LYS A 172 -10.46 -6.05 -8.19
CA LYS A 172 -11.00 -5.17 -7.14
C LYS A 172 -10.02 -4.10 -6.74
N THR A 173 -10.54 -2.93 -6.40
CA THR A 173 -9.74 -1.90 -5.74
C THR A 173 -9.79 -2.14 -4.24
N LEU A 174 -8.64 -2.41 -3.61
CA LEU A 174 -8.54 -2.36 -2.17
C LEU A 174 -8.24 -0.91 -1.75
N SER A 175 -8.91 -0.42 -0.72
CA SER A 175 -8.55 0.84 -0.07
C SER A 175 -8.63 0.78 1.45
N PHE A 176 -7.90 1.68 2.10
CA PHE A 176 -7.99 1.95 3.53
C PHE A 176 -8.35 3.41 3.74
N LYS A 177 -9.34 3.64 4.60
CA LYS A 177 -9.79 4.98 5.01
C LYS A 177 -9.68 5.10 6.51
N VAL A 178 -9.34 6.28 7.00
CA VAL A 178 -9.50 6.60 8.42
C VAL A 178 -10.98 6.48 8.76
N VAL A 179 -11.27 5.89 9.92
CA VAL A 179 -12.63 5.76 10.45
C VAL A 179 -13.32 7.11 10.42
N ASP A 180 -14.56 7.10 9.97
CA ASP A 180 -15.51 8.18 10.13
C ASP A 180 -16.65 7.65 11.01
N VAL A 181 -16.83 8.25 12.19
CA VAL A 181 -17.76 7.73 13.20
C VAL A 181 -19.18 7.70 12.65
N ASP A 182 -19.63 8.74 11.95
CA ASP A 182 -21.00 8.81 11.46
C ASP A 182 -21.26 7.83 10.31
N ARG A 183 -20.25 7.59 9.48
CA ARG A 183 -20.31 6.60 8.39
C ARG A 183 -20.20 5.16 8.89
N ASP A 184 -19.29 4.88 9.81
CA ASP A 184 -18.80 3.52 10.08
C ASP A 184 -19.36 2.90 11.37
N LEU A 185 -19.89 3.70 12.30
CA LEU A 185 -20.27 3.24 13.65
C LEU A 185 -21.20 2.02 13.64
N THR A 186 -22.25 2.05 12.82
CA THR A 186 -23.22 0.94 12.78
C THR A 186 -22.55 -0.36 12.32
N GLN A 187 -21.67 -0.26 11.33
CA GLN A 187 -20.99 -1.41 10.76
C GLN A 187 -19.91 -1.95 11.72
N PHE A 188 -19.15 -1.06 12.35
CA PHE A 188 -18.19 -1.38 13.39
C PHE A 188 -18.86 -2.07 14.59
N ASN A 189 -19.99 -1.53 15.06
CA ASN A 189 -20.74 -2.10 16.17
C ASN A 189 -21.23 -3.52 15.87
N ARG A 190 -21.77 -3.75 14.67
CA ARG A 190 -22.16 -5.10 14.25
C ARG A 190 -20.99 -6.06 14.25
N TRP A 191 -19.81 -5.63 13.79
CA TRP A 191 -18.63 -6.47 13.78
C TRP A 191 -18.11 -6.78 15.16
N MET A 192 -18.03 -5.80 16.06
CA MET A 192 -17.54 -6.00 17.43
C MET A 192 -18.43 -6.93 18.25
N ASN A 193 -19.74 -6.95 17.98
CA ASN A 193 -20.71 -7.84 18.62
C ASN A 193 -20.86 -9.20 17.91
N ASP A 194 -20.12 -9.48 16.82
CA ASP A 194 -20.07 -10.82 16.24
C ASP A 194 -19.35 -11.76 17.22
N PRO A 195 -19.95 -12.89 17.66
CA PRO A 195 -19.38 -13.74 18.72
C PRO A 195 -17.95 -14.22 18.45
N ARG A 196 -17.57 -14.35 17.17
CA ARG A 196 -16.20 -14.73 16.79
C ARG A 196 -15.24 -13.55 16.91
N VAL A 197 -15.68 -12.33 16.63
CA VAL A 197 -14.85 -11.13 16.82
C VAL A 197 -14.74 -10.80 18.31
N SER A 198 -15.85 -10.78 19.04
CA SER A 198 -15.86 -10.46 20.46
C SER A 198 -15.03 -11.41 21.29
N PHE A 199 -14.97 -12.69 20.93
CA PHE A 199 -14.08 -13.67 21.57
C PHE A 199 -12.59 -13.25 21.58
N PHE A 200 -12.15 -12.44 20.62
CA PHE A 200 -10.75 -11.99 20.54
C PHE A 200 -10.56 -10.52 20.89
N TRP A 201 -11.56 -9.68 20.60
CA TRP A 201 -11.47 -8.24 20.83
C TRP A 201 -11.98 -7.84 22.20
N GLU A 202 -12.94 -8.57 22.77
CA GLU A 202 -13.55 -8.29 24.08
C GLU A 202 -14.20 -6.89 24.18
N GLU A 203 -14.55 -6.29 23.05
CA GLU A 203 -15.14 -4.95 22.92
C GLU A 203 -16.65 -5.02 22.59
N GLU A 204 -17.42 -5.95 23.15
CA GLU A 204 -18.88 -5.98 22.96
C GLU A 204 -19.54 -4.75 23.60
N GLY A 205 -20.61 -4.24 22.97
CA GLY A 205 -21.28 -3.06 23.50
C GLY A 205 -22.33 -2.47 22.57
N ASP A 206 -23.01 -1.44 23.07
CA ASP A 206 -23.98 -0.69 22.28
C ASP A 206 -23.31 0.36 21.38
N LEU A 207 -24.13 1.08 20.60
CA LEU A 207 -23.65 2.10 19.68
C LEU A 207 -22.97 3.28 20.40
N GLU A 208 -23.40 3.62 21.61
CA GLU A 208 -22.84 4.76 22.35
C GLU A 208 -21.44 4.42 22.88
N TYR A 209 -21.28 3.21 23.42
CA TYR A 209 -19.99 2.68 23.82
C TYR A 209 -19.00 2.67 22.64
N HIS A 210 -19.42 2.16 21.47
CA HIS A 210 -18.54 2.13 20.30
C HIS A 210 -18.29 3.50 19.67
N ARG A 211 -19.22 4.45 19.79
CA ARG A 211 -18.98 5.85 19.41
C ARG A 211 -17.84 6.42 20.25
N ALA A 212 -17.93 6.30 21.58
CA ALA A 212 -16.90 6.78 22.49
C ALA A 212 -15.55 6.07 22.25
N PHE A 213 -15.57 4.76 21.96
CA PHE A 213 -14.37 4.00 21.59
C PHE A 213 -13.71 4.59 20.33
N LEU A 214 -14.45 4.75 19.23
CA LEU A 214 -13.90 5.26 17.97
C LEU A 214 -13.40 6.71 18.11
N GLU A 215 -14.12 7.56 18.84
CA GLU A 215 -13.69 8.93 19.14
C GLU A 215 -12.38 8.96 19.95
N THR A 216 -12.23 8.05 20.91
CA THR A 216 -10.98 7.89 21.67
C THR A 216 -9.83 7.46 20.76
N GLN A 217 -10.05 6.48 19.88
CA GLN A 217 -9.04 6.02 18.92
C GLN A 217 -8.68 7.13 17.91
N LEU A 218 -9.61 7.99 17.53
CA LEU A 218 -9.36 9.13 16.65
C LEU A 218 -8.58 10.26 17.35
N ALA A 219 -8.70 10.40 18.66
CA ALA A 219 -7.98 11.39 19.45
C ALA A 219 -6.55 10.95 19.83
N ASP A 220 -6.26 9.65 19.82
CA ASP A 220 -4.96 9.11 20.19
C ASP A 220 -3.96 9.12 19.02
N SER A 221 -3.01 10.05 19.05
CA SER A 221 -1.94 10.16 18.05
C SER A 221 -1.03 8.93 17.90
N ARG A 222 -1.14 7.95 18.80
CA ARG A 222 -0.36 6.71 18.77
C ARG A 222 -0.93 5.67 17.80
N VAL A 223 -2.21 5.79 17.43
CA VAL A 223 -2.93 4.83 16.59
C VAL A 223 -3.56 5.54 15.40
N THR A 224 -3.76 4.80 14.32
CA THR A 224 -4.53 5.25 13.16
C THR A 224 -5.61 4.21 12.91
N PRO A 225 -6.86 4.45 13.34
CA PRO A 225 -7.97 3.54 13.13
C PRO A 225 -8.44 3.63 11.66
N LEU A 226 -8.49 2.48 10.98
CA LEU A 226 -8.82 2.37 9.57
C LEU A 226 -9.98 1.40 9.34
N ILE A 227 -10.77 1.68 8.31
CA ILE A 227 -11.67 0.73 7.68
C ILE A 227 -11.09 0.32 6.34
N GLY A 228 -11.01 -1.00 6.11
CA GLY A 228 -10.65 -1.58 4.82
C GLY A 228 -11.87 -1.74 3.93
N PHE A 229 -11.72 -1.41 2.64
CA PHE A 229 -12.75 -1.56 1.62
C PHE A 229 -12.24 -2.37 0.43
N PHE A 230 -13.09 -3.24 -0.10
CA PHE A 230 -12.95 -3.72 -1.48
C PHE A 230 -14.01 -3.04 -2.34
N ASP A 231 -13.56 -2.29 -3.33
CA ASP A 231 -14.34 -1.31 -4.07
C ASP A 231 -15.01 -0.32 -3.11
N SER A 232 -16.33 -0.41 -2.93
CA SER A 232 -17.10 0.41 -1.99
C SER A 232 -17.56 -0.35 -0.75
N GLN A 233 -17.25 -1.64 -0.62
CA GLN A 233 -17.74 -2.47 0.48
C GLN A 233 -16.72 -2.57 1.61
N ALA A 234 -17.08 -2.03 2.78
CA ALA A 234 -16.29 -2.15 4.00
C ALA A 234 -16.20 -3.63 4.43
N PHE A 235 -15.01 -4.09 4.84
CA PHE A 235 -14.81 -5.51 5.19
C PHE A 235 -14.16 -5.75 6.55
N GLY A 236 -13.42 -4.78 7.08
CA GLY A 236 -12.68 -4.96 8.31
C GLY A 236 -12.21 -3.65 8.92
N TYR A 237 -11.91 -3.72 10.21
CA TYR A 237 -11.35 -2.63 11.01
C TYR A 237 -9.89 -2.95 11.35
N PHE A 238 -9.03 -1.95 11.28
CA PHE A 238 -7.60 -2.07 11.51
C PHE A 238 -7.12 -0.94 12.42
N GLU A 239 -6.17 -1.24 13.30
CA GLU A 239 -5.49 -0.25 14.13
C GLU A 239 -4.03 -0.26 13.76
N VAL A 240 -3.53 0.78 13.09
CA VAL A 240 -2.10 0.90 12.79
C VAL A 240 -1.45 1.76 13.87
N TYR A 241 -0.56 1.21 14.67
CA TYR A 241 -0.02 1.86 15.86
C TYR A 241 1.50 2.01 15.84
N TRP A 242 2.04 2.92 16.65
CA TRP A 242 3.48 3.02 16.91
C TRP A 242 3.88 2.02 18.00
N ALA A 243 4.73 1.07 17.65
CA ALA A 243 4.99 -0.10 18.48
C ALA A 243 5.75 0.23 19.77
N LYS A 244 6.47 1.36 19.82
CA LYS A 244 7.21 1.81 21.02
C LYS A 244 6.28 2.27 22.14
N GLU A 245 5.08 2.74 21.80
CA GLU A 245 4.07 3.24 22.74
C GLU A 245 2.86 2.30 22.91
N ASP A 246 2.93 1.11 22.31
CA ASP A 246 1.94 0.06 22.42
C ASP A 246 2.27 -0.95 23.53
N ARG A 247 1.26 -1.72 23.97
CA ARG A 247 1.42 -2.84 24.91
C ARG A 247 2.41 -3.91 24.43
N LEU A 248 2.73 -3.96 23.14
CA LEU A 248 3.75 -4.81 22.56
C LEU A 248 5.17 -4.38 22.92
N ALA A 249 5.41 -3.09 23.20
CA ALA A 249 6.75 -2.53 23.38
C ALA A 249 7.67 -3.33 24.34
N PRO A 250 7.20 -3.79 25.52
CA PRO A 250 8.01 -4.58 26.45
C PRO A 250 8.52 -5.90 25.88
N PHE A 251 7.90 -6.40 24.81
CA PHE A 251 8.21 -7.70 24.22
C PHE A 251 9.04 -7.60 22.94
N CYS A 252 9.14 -6.44 22.30
CA CYS A 252 9.63 -6.35 20.91
C CYS A 252 10.82 -5.41 20.66
N GLN A 253 11.37 -4.74 21.69
CA GLN A 253 12.45 -3.75 21.54
C GLN A 253 12.17 -2.78 20.38
N ALA A 254 10.95 -2.23 20.37
CA ALA A 254 10.50 -1.32 19.33
C ALA A 254 11.37 -0.06 19.28
N THR A 255 11.68 0.37 18.05
CA THR A 255 12.31 1.67 17.80
C THR A 255 11.26 2.76 17.56
N ASP A 256 11.71 4.02 17.50
CA ASP A 256 10.88 5.22 17.40
C ASP A 256 9.82 5.21 16.29
N PHE A 257 10.09 4.51 15.20
CA PHE A 257 9.22 4.46 14.02
C PHE A 257 8.81 3.04 13.65
N ASP A 258 8.99 2.08 14.57
CA ASP A 258 8.44 0.76 14.35
C ASP A 258 6.92 0.83 14.42
N ARG A 259 6.26 0.19 13.46
CA ARG A 259 4.80 0.14 13.35
C ARG A 259 4.30 -1.24 13.72
N GLY A 260 3.10 -1.32 14.27
CA GLY A 260 2.35 -2.55 14.41
C GLY A 260 0.91 -2.41 13.96
N PHE A 261 0.18 -3.52 13.93
CA PHE A 261 -1.24 -3.47 13.59
C PHE A 261 -2.07 -4.51 14.35
N HIS A 262 -3.30 -4.11 14.72
CA HIS A 262 -4.39 -5.03 15.02
C HIS A 262 -5.41 -5.03 13.89
N LEU A 263 -6.18 -6.11 13.77
CA LEU A 263 -7.26 -6.17 12.79
C LEU A 263 -8.40 -7.11 13.17
N LEU A 264 -9.56 -6.82 12.59
CA LEU A 264 -10.65 -7.76 12.44
C LEU A 264 -11.15 -7.73 11.00
N VAL A 265 -11.47 -8.90 10.46
CA VAL A 265 -12.30 -9.02 9.26
C VAL A 265 -13.69 -9.35 9.76
N GLY A 266 -14.57 -8.36 9.71
CA GLY A 266 -15.94 -8.47 10.21
C GLY A 266 -16.90 -9.07 9.17
N GLU A 267 -16.65 -8.81 7.89
CA GLU A 267 -17.47 -9.36 6.82
C GLU A 267 -17.06 -10.77 6.41
N GLU A 268 -18.02 -11.69 6.45
CA GLU A 268 -17.77 -13.09 6.13
C GLU A 268 -17.34 -13.31 4.67
N ALA A 269 -17.90 -12.54 3.74
CA ALA A 269 -17.64 -12.61 2.30
C ALA A 269 -16.18 -12.30 1.95
N PHE A 270 -15.48 -11.54 2.80
CA PHE A 270 -14.09 -11.14 2.61
C PHE A 270 -13.13 -11.97 3.47
N ARG A 271 -13.58 -13.12 3.96
CA ARG A 271 -12.71 -14.13 4.59
C ARG A 271 -12.26 -15.13 3.55
N GLY A 272 -10.97 -15.41 3.51
CA GLY A 272 -10.42 -16.42 2.58
C GLY A 272 -9.00 -16.10 2.18
N ARG A 273 -8.27 -17.12 1.72
CA ARG A 273 -6.84 -16.98 1.36
C ARG A 273 -6.66 -15.81 0.39
N GLN A 274 -7.51 -15.73 -0.64
CA GLN A 274 -7.50 -14.65 -1.63
C GLN A 274 -7.65 -13.24 -1.02
N TRP A 275 -8.49 -13.06 0.00
CA TRP A 275 -8.68 -11.73 0.59
C TRP A 275 -7.50 -11.35 1.48
N LEU A 276 -6.99 -12.32 2.26
CA LEU A 276 -5.79 -12.17 3.08
C LEU A 276 -4.57 -11.79 2.23
N GLU A 277 -4.39 -12.46 1.09
CA GLU A 277 -3.30 -12.20 0.15
C GLU A 277 -3.41 -10.84 -0.55
N ALA A 278 -4.60 -10.24 -0.59
CA ALA A 278 -4.80 -8.91 -1.13
C ALA A 278 -4.59 -7.81 -0.08
N TRP A 279 -5.23 -7.90 1.09
CA TRP A 279 -5.17 -6.82 2.07
C TRP A 279 -3.86 -6.81 2.87
N TYR A 280 -3.26 -7.96 3.16
CA TYR A 280 -2.10 -8.02 4.06
C TYR A 280 -0.84 -7.36 3.48
N PRO A 281 -0.35 -7.72 2.28
CA PRO A 281 0.76 -6.98 1.68
C PRO A 281 0.44 -5.50 1.44
N SER A 282 -0.83 -5.16 1.19
CA SER A 282 -1.25 -3.77 0.98
C SER A 282 -1.24 -2.94 2.27
N LEU A 283 -1.62 -3.53 3.41
CA LEU A 283 -1.52 -2.89 4.71
C LEU A 283 -0.05 -2.66 5.09
N LEU A 284 0.80 -3.67 4.91
CA LEU A 284 2.24 -3.53 5.14
C LEU A 284 2.85 -2.45 4.24
N HIS A 285 2.44 -2.42 2.97
CA HIS A 285 2.86 -1.39 2.03
C HIS A 285 2.47 0.00 2.52
N PHE A 286 1.20 0.20 2.87
CA PHE A 286 0.73 1.44 3.47
C PHE A 286 1.57 1.85 4.69
N MET A 287 1.81 0.94 5.64
CA MET A 287 2.58 1.24 6.86
C MET A 287 4.01 1.72 6.57
N PHE A 288 4.67 1.16 5.55
CA PHE A 288 5.99 1.62 5.12
C PHE A 288 5.95 2.95 4.34
N LEU A 289 4.88 3.25 3.63
CA LEU A 289 4.72 4.50 2.87
C LEU A 289 4.21 5.67 3.72
N ASP A 290 3.47 5.37 4.79
CA ASP A 290 2.82 6.35 5.66
C ASP A 290 3.82 7.18 6.50
N ASP A 291 5.01 6.65 6.75
CA ASP A 291 6.17 7.41 7.21
C ASP A 291 7.46 6.72 6.74
N VAL A 292 8.28 7.42 5.96
CA VAL A 292 9.53 6.88 5.38
C VAL A 292 10.54 6.42 6.44
N ARG A 293 10.43 6.94 7.67
CA ARG A 293 11.30 6.55 8.80
C ARG A 293 10.93 5.17 9.35
N THR A 294 9.78 4.61 8.99
CA THR A 294 9.37 3.24 9.35
C THR A 294 10.31 2.22 8.69
N GLN A 295 11.16 1.59 9.50
CA GLN A 295 12.11 0.56 9.04
C GLN A 295 11.68 -0.87 9.37
N ARG A 296 10.70 -1.04 10.26
CA ARG A 296 10.20 -2.35 10.69
C ARG A 296 8.71 -2.30 11.01
N VAL A 297 7.99 -3.33 10.57
CA VAL A 297 6.61 -3.60 10.94
C VAL A 297 6.57 -4.88 11.77
N MET A 298 5.78 -4.89 12.83
CA MET A 298 5.62 -6.01 13.75
C MET A 298 4.15 -6.38 13.92
N ALA A 299 3.90 -7.61 14.33
CA ALA A 299 2.58 -8.06 14.76
C ALA A 299 2.68 -9.20 15.78
N GLU A 300 1.60 -9.41 16.50
CA GLU A 300 1.50 -10.37 17.60
C GLU A 300 0.22 -11.22 17.48
N PRO A 301 0.02 -11.92 16.36
CA PRO A 301 -1.10 -12.85 16.25
C PRO A 301 -1.01 -13.96 17.29
N ARG A 302 -2.15 -14.63 17.52
CA ARG A 302 -2.14 -15.85 18.31
C ARG A 302 -1.20 -16.89 17.69
N ALA A 303 -0.45 -17.59 18.52
CA ALA A 303 0.49 -18.62 18.08
C ALA A 303 -0.20 -19.79 17.36
N ASP A 304 -1.49 -20.01 17.61
CA ASP A 304 -2.33 -21.02 16.95
C ASP A 304 -3.00 -20.53 15.65
N ASN A 305 -2.80 -19.26 15.24
CA ASN A 305 -3.32 -18.73 13.99
C ASN A 305 -2.43 -19.10 12.80
N GLU A 306 -2.37 -20.40 12.49
CA GLU A 306 -1.48 -20.95 11.47
C GLU A 306 -1.66 -20.31 10.09
N ARG A 307 -2.89 -19.91 9.75
CA ARG A 307 -3.18 -19.33 8.44
C ARG A 307 -2.55 -17.95 8.28
N LEU A 308 -2.63 -17.10 9.31
CA LEU A 308 -1.97 -15.80 9.28
C LEU A 308 -0.45 -15.98 9.34
N LEU A 309 0.05 -16.92 10.15
CA LEU A 309 1.49 -17.19 10.28
C LEU A 309 2.09 -17.69 8.96
N ARG A 310 1.45 -18.66 8.28
CA ARG A 310 1.88 -19.12 6.95
C ARG A 310 1.86 -17.98 5.92
N CYS A 311 0.82 -17.15 5.93
CA CYS A 311 0.78 -15.99 5.04
C CYS A 311 1.90 -14.98 5.36
N SER A 312 2.22 -14.81 6.64
CA SER A 312 3.29 -13.92 7.10
C SER A 312 4.66 -14.41 6.60
N GLU A 313 4.93 -15.70 6.73
CA GLU A 313 6.16 -16.32 6.22
C GLU A 313 6.30 -16.16 4.69
N MET A 314 5.21 -16.35 3.93
CA MET A 314 5.21 -16.13 2.47
C MET A 314 5.53 -14.68 2.10
N LEU A 315 5.04 -13.70 2.87
CA LEU A 315 5.36 -12.28 2.72
C LEU A 315 6.77 -11.91 3.22
N GLY A 316 7.49 -12.88 3.81
CA GLY A 316 8.85 -12.69 4.33
C GLY A 316 8.93 -12.13 5.74
N LEU A 317 7.83 -12.15 6.50
CA LEU A 317 7.86 -11.88 7.94
C LEU A 317 8.53 -13.06 8.66
N GLU A 318 9.30 -12.73 9.69
CA GLU A 318 10.00 -13.69 10.52
C GLU A 318 9.35 -13.79 11.89
N LYS A 319 9.09 -15.02 12.33
CA LYS A 319 8.70 -15.30 13.72
C LYS A 319 9.92 -15.19 14.63
N LEU A 320 9.91 -14.18 15.50
CA LEU A 320 11.03 -13.88 16.39
C LEU A 320 10.97 -14.73 17.66
N LYS A 321 9.79 -14.83 18.27
CA LYS A 321 9.54 -15.60 19.51
C LYS A 321 8.05 -15.74 19.78
N GLU A 322 7.71 -16.55 20.78
CA GLU A 322 6.38 -16.56 21.39
C GLU A 322 6.43 -16.10 22.83
N PHE A 323 5.32 -15.57 23.31
CA PHE A 323 5.16 -15.08 24.68
C PHE A 323 3.68 -15.05 25.07
N ASP A 324 3.39 -14.88 26.36
CA ASP A 324 2.03 -14.88 26.88
C ASP A 324 1.56 -13.44 27.18
N PHE A 325 0.43 -13.07 26.61
CA PHE A 325 -0.44 -12.02 27.14
C PHE A 325 -1.49 -12.65 28.05
N PRO A 326 -2.12 -11.88 28.95
CA PRO A 326 -3.17 -12.40 29.83
C PRO A 326 -4.29 -13.16 29.09
N HIS A 327 -4.63 -12.74 27.87
CA HIS A 327 -5.73 -13.27 27.06
C HIS A 327 -5.28 -14.17 25.88
N LYS A 328 -3.97 -14.31 25.59
CA LYS A 328 -3.49 -15.16 24.48
C LYS A 328 -2.01 -15.54 24.57
N ARG A 329 -1.67 -16.72 24.01
CA ARG A 329 -0.31 -17.05 23.55
C ARG A 329 -0.06 -16.34 22.22
N ALA A 330 0.87 -15.40 22.18
CA ALA A 330 1.22 -14.61 21.00
C ALA A 330 2.49 -15.11 20.33
N ALA A 331 2.56 -14.99 19.00
CA ALA A 331 3.77 -15.14 18.21
C ALA A 331 4.21 -13.76 17.70
N LEU A 332 5.34 -13.24 18.19
CA LEU A 332 5.92 -12.00 17.67
C LEU A 332 6.48 -12.28 16.28
N ILE A 333 5.93 -11.61 15.27
CA ILE A 333 6.43 -11.63 13.90
C ILE A 333 6.89 -10.23 13.49
N SER A 334 7.87 -10.14 12.59
CA SER A 334 8.35 -8.86 12.09
C SER A 334 8.85 -8.93 10.65
N ILE A 335 8.81 -7.79 9.95
CA ILE A 335 9.46 -7.61 8.66
C ILE A 335 10.13 -6.25 8.59
N THR A 336 11.34 -6.23 8.03
CA THR A 336 12.06 -4.99 7.77
C THR A 336 11.69 -4.42 6.41
N ARG A 337 11.84 -3.10 6.28
CA ARG A 337 11.65 -2.37 5.02
C ARG A 337 12.43 -3.02 3.87
N THR A 338 13.70 -3.32 4.10
CA THR A 338 14.57 -3.99 3.11
C THR A 338 14.02 -5.34 2.66
N LYS A 339 13.54 -6.19 3.59
CA LYS A 339 12.98 -7.51 3.24
C LYS A 339 11.68 -7.37 2.46
N PHE A 340 10.80 -6.45 2.86
CA PHE A 340 9.52 -6.21 2.21
C PHE A 340 9.68 -5.73 0.76
N PHE A 341 10.49 -4.68 0.52
CA PHE A 341 10.69 -4.12 -0.82
C PHE A 341 11.66 -4.92 -1.68
N GLY A 342 12.61 -5.64 -1.09
CA GLY A 342 13.45 -6.61 -1.80
C GLY A 342 12.66 -7.80 -2.37
N ARG A 343 11.40 -8.00 -1.92
CA ARG A 343 10.46 -9.02 -2.41
C ARG A 343 9.18 -8.42 -2.97
N ALA A 344 9.25 -7.23 -3.58
CA ALA A 344 8.07 -6.49 -4.04
C ALA A 344 7.20 -7.23 -5.10
N GLN A 345 7.57 -8.43 -5.54
CA GLN A 345 6.69 -9.40 -6.18
C GLN A 345 5.35 -9.58 -5.45
N GLN A 346 5.31 -9.46 -4.13
CA GLN A 346 4.06 -9.52 -3.36
C GLN A 346 3.10 -8.33 -3.58
N LEU A 347 3.59 -7.25 -4.17
CA LEU A 347 2.80 -6.08 -4.60
C LEU A 347 2.40 -6.18 -6.08
N SER A 348 2.93 -7.17 -6.79
CA SER A 348 2.64 -7.38 -8.21
C SER A 348 1.24 -7.97 -8.44
N GLY A 349 0.83 -8.01 -9.71
CA GLY A 349 -0.47 -8.53 -10.13
C GLY A 349 -0.59 -10.06 -10.11
N ARG A 350 0.30 -10.79 -9.44
CA ARG A 350 0.20 -12.26 -9.31
C ARG A 350 -0.11 -12.67 -7.87
N ARG A 351 -0.87 -13.76 -7.77
CA ARG A 351 -1.16 -14.44 -6.51
C ARG A 351 0.01 -15.37 -6.15
N PHE A 352 0.41 -15.38 -4.87
CA PHE A 352 1.48 -16.22 -4.33
C PHE A 352 0.96 -17.52 -3.72
#